data_AF-A0AAR5QKI5-F1
#
_entry.id   AF-A0AAR5QKI5-F1
#
_cell.length_a   1.000
_cell.length_b   1.000
_cell.length_c   1.000
_cell.angle_alpha   90.00
_cell.angle_beta   90.00
_cell.angle_gamma   90.00
#
_symmetry.space_group_name_H-M   'P 1'
#
loop_
_entity.id
_entity.type
_entity.pdbx_description
1 polymer ?
#
loop_
_entity_poly.entity_id
_entity_poly.type
_entity_poly.pdbx_seq_one_letter_code
_entity_poly.pdbx_strand_id
1 'polypeptide(L)'
;MSRLWTALTSVLTLWGAVRGVGKQCPDLAANPSCHCYNFENGMYLECPAATVHTLKTLLEVIQSPVQSLSIYEPDKTLTKLPKNLFSHSAIIRKIHISQSNIEDLHEDSLLPLKPYLESFSLVSGRLKEIPQDAFKGLNRLNALDLQDNQITAIPAYTFYGLSLEKLSLKRNRLQN
;
A
#
# COMPACT_ATOMS: atom_id res chain seq x y z
N MET A 1 16.53 -65.76 -37.30
CA MET A 1 15.30 -65.00 -36.97
C MET A 1 15.50 -64.32 -35.62
N SER A 2 15.11 -63.05 -35.58
CA SER A 2 15.45 -61.95 -34.68
C SER A 2 15.49 -62.22 -33.17
N ARG A 3 16.57 -61.71 -32.53
CA ARG A 3 16.67 -61.43 -31.09
C ARG A 3 15.81 -60.22 -30.76
N LEU A 4 14.84 -60.37 -29.85
CA LEU A 4 14.10 -59.24 -29.28
C LEU A 4 14.89 -58.69 -28.09
N TRP A 5 15.50 -57.54 -28.28
CA TRP A 5 15.85 -56.61 -27.21
C TRP A 5 14.70 -55.61 -27.11
N THR A 6 13.95 -55.62 -26.01
CA THR A 6 13.05 -54.52 -25.67
C THR A 6 13.58 -53.87 -24.40
N ALA A 7 13.80 -52.56 -24.55
CA ALA A 7 14.59 -51.72 -23.69
C ALA A 7 13.95 -51.48 -22.32
N LEU A 8 14.81 -51.32 -21.33
CA LEU A 8 14.54 -50.66 -20.06
C LEU A 8 13.93 -49.29 -20.34
N THR A 9 12.65 -49.09 -20.03
CA THR A 9 12.06 -47.76 -19.98
C THR A 9 12.56 -47.07 -18.71
N SER A 10 13.55 -46.21 -18.92
CA SER A 10 14.08 -45.29 -17.92
C SER A 10 12.94 -44.55 -17.23
N VAL A 11 12.84 -44.72 -15.91
CA VAL A 11 12.06 -43.85 -15.04
C VAL A 11 12.75 -42.48 -15.07
N LEU A 12 12.39 -41.65 -16.06
CA LEU A 12 12.51 -40.21 -15.91
C LEU A 12 11.35 -39.79 -15.03
N THR A 13 11.58 -39.79 -13.72
CA THR A 13 10.87 -38.85 -12.87
C THR A 13 11.18 -37.48 -13.44
N LEU A 14 10.25 -36.91 -14.21
CA LEU A 14 10.22 -35.47 -14.37
C LEU A 14 10.21 -34.93 -12.93
N TRP A 15 11.32 -34.35 -12.51
CA TRP A 15 11.26 -33.20 -11.64
C TRP A 15 10.42 -32.16 -12.38
N GLY A 16 9.10 -32.32 -12.29
CA GLY A 16 8.18 -31.23 -12.47
C GLY A 16 8.65 -30.20 -11.47
N ALA A 17 9.26 -29.14 -11.97
CA ALA A 17 9.52 -27.95 -11.20
C ALA A 17 8.22 -27.66 -10.46
N VAL A 18 8.25 -27.79 -9.14
CA VAL A 18 7.23 -27.17 -8.31
C VAL A 18 7.37 -25.69 -8.63
N ARG A 19 6.59 -25.20 -9.59
CA ARG A 19 6.34 -23.78 -9.72
C ARG A 19 5.61 -23.43 -8.44
N GLY A 20 6.38 -23.10 -7.40
CA GLY A 20 5.85 -22.33 -6.31
C GLY A 20 5.13 -21.16 -6.96
N VAL A 21 3.85 -20.99 -6.63
CA VAL A 21 3.16 -19.74 -6.89
C VAL A 21 3.85 -18.72 -5.99
N GLY A 22 5.01 -18.24 -6.45
CA GLY A 22 5.84 -17.28 -5.76
C GLY A 22 5.08 -15.98 -5.71
N LYS A 23 4.93 -15.44 -4.50
CA LYS A 23 4.40 -14.12 -4.17
C LYS A 23 5.32 -13.05 -4.78
N GLN A 24 5.27 -12.94 -6.09
CA GLN A 24 6.21 -12.16 -6.87
C GLN A 24 5.46 -10.95 -7.43
N CYS A 25 6.17 -9.83 -7.54
CA CYS A 25 5.77 -8.71 -8.36
C CYS A 25 5.19 -9.22 -9.68
N PRO A 26 4.01 -8.71 -10.09
CA PRO A 26 3.47 -9.08 -11.38
C PRO A 26 4.48 -8.70 -12.47
N ASP A 27 4.45 -9.41 -13.59
CA ASP A 27 5.19 -9.00 -14.79
C ASP A 27 4.54 -7.72 -15.34
N LEU A 28 4.93 -6.60 -14.73
CA LEU A 28 4.43 -5.26 -14.98
C LEU A 28 5.31 -4.60 -16.03
N ALA A 29 5.48 -5.24 -17.19
CA ALA A 29 6.06 -4.60 -18.37
C ALA A 29 5.31 -3.32 -18.80
N ALA A 30 4.15 -3.03 -18.19
CA ALA A 30 3.24 -1.93 -18.51
C ALA A 30 3.03 -0.88 -17.39
N ASN A 31 3.83 -0.85 -16.30
CA ASN A 31 3.68 0.19 -15.27
C ASN A 31 4.82 1.21 -15.28
N PRO A 32 4.76 2.26 -16.12
CA PRO A 32 5.84 3.24 -16.22
C PRO A 32 6.00 4.12 -14.97
N SER A 33 5.01 4.16 -14.07
CA SER A 33 5.01 5.08 -12.93
C SER A 33 5.13 4.39 -11.57
N CYS A 34 5.22 3.06 -11.52
CA CYS A 34 5.47 2.36 -10.27
C CYS A 34 6.45 1.20 -10.45
N HIS A 35 7.43 1.14 -9.56
CA HIS A 35 8.36 0.03 -9.41
C HIS A 35 7.85 -0.93 -8.34
N CYS A 36 8.10 -2.22 -8.56
CA CYS A 36 7.74 -3.27 -7.63
C CYS A 36 8.98 -4.09 -7.29
N TYR A 37 9.19 -4.32 -6.00
CA TYR A 37 10.30 -5.11 -5.47
C TYR A 37 9.79 -6.21 -4.56
N ASN A 38 10.43 -7.37 -4.61
CA ASN A 38 10.15 -8.50 -3.74
C ASN A 38 11.25 -8.62 -2.69
N PHE A 39 10.86 -8.66 -1.43
CA PHE A 39 11.74 -8.95 -0.30
C PHE A 39 11.18 -10.12 0.50
N GLU A 40 11.98 -10.65 1.42
CA GLU A 40 11.60 -11.78 2.27
C GLU A 40 10.30 -11.53 3.07
N ASN A 41 10.08 -10.27 3.48
CA ASN A 41 8.92 -9.87 4.27
C ASN A 41 7.72 -9.37 3.44
N GLY A 42 7.81 -9.38 2.10
CA GLY A 42 6.69 -9.06 1.22
C GLY A 42 7.06 -8.11 0.07
N MET A 43 6.01 -7.58 -0.57
CA MET A 43 6.13 -6.73 -1.76
C MET A 43 6.22 -5.25 -1.40
N TYR A 44 7.06 -4.52 -2.12
CA TYR A 44 7.26 -3.08 -1.95
C TYR A 44 6.96 -2.39 -3.27
N LEU A 45 6.05 -1.41 -3.22
CA LEU A 45 5.64 -0.63 -4.36
C LEU A 45 6.13 0.80 -4.19
N GLU A 46 6.82 1.33 -5.19
CA GLU A 46 7.29 2.71 -5.21
C GLU A 46 6.75 3.40 -6.46
N CYS A 47 5.90 4.38 -6.27
CA CYS A 47 5.11 5.03 -7.30
C CYS A 47 5.45 6.52 -7.44
N PRO A 48 6.54 6.89 -8.15
CA PRO A 48 6.83 8.28 -8.48
C PRO A 48 5.85 8.84 -9.51
N ALA A 49 5.35 10.05 -9.29
CA ALA A 49 4.49 10.75 -10.25
C ALA A 49 3.25 9.96 -10.72
N ALA A 50 2.74 9.08 -9.85
CA ALA A 50 1.63 8.21 -10.22
C ALA A 50 0.29 8.98 -10.26
N THR A 51 -0.54 8.63 -11.24
CA THR A 51 -1.93 9.10 -11.32
C THR A 51 -2.84 8.18 -10.53
N VAL A 52 -4.05 8.65 -10.18
CA VAL A 52 -5.08 7.83 -9.54
C VAL A 52 -5.42 6.59 -10.36
N HIS A 53 -5.48 6.74 -11.68
CA HIS A 53 -5.76 5.64 -12.60
C HIS A 53 -4.66 4.57 -12.53
N THR A 54 -3.39 4.98 -12.61
CA THR A 54 -2.24 4.07 -12.53
C THR A 54 -2.21 3.32 -11.20
N LEU A 55 -2.43 4.02 -10.09
CA LEU A 55 -2.49 3.41 -8.75
C LEU A 55 -3.61 2.38 -8.66
N LYS A 56 -4.81 2.73 -9.14
CA LYS A 56 -5.96 1.83 -9.10
C LYS A 56 -5.72 0.57 -9.93
N THR A 57 -5.27 0.71 -11.17
CA THR A 57 -4.99 -0.45 -12.05
C THR A 57 -3.91 -1.35 -11.47
N LEU A 58 -2.85 -0.77 -10.88
CA LEU A 58 -1.82 -1.55 -10.21
C LEU A 58 -2.39 -2.35 -9.03
N LEU A 59 -3.15 -1.70 -8.16
CA LEU A 59 -3.71 -2.30 -6.94
C LEU A 59 -4.83 -3.31 -7.22
N GLU A 60 -5.45 -3.26 -8.41
CA GLU A 60 -6.40 -4.27 -8.88
C GLU A 60 -5.70 -5.56 -9.35
N VAL A 61 -4.50 -5.45 -9.93
CA VAL A 61 -3.72 -6.61 -10.42
C VAL A 61 -2.96 -7.31 -9.30
N ILE A 62 -2.55 -6.56 -8.27
CA ILE A 62 -1.80 -7.13 -7.16
C ILE A 62 -2.73 -7.91 -6.23
N GLN A 63 -2.60 -9.24 -6.28
CA GLN A 63 -3.35 -10.18 -5.42
C GLN A 63 -2.53 -10.67 -4.21
N SER A 64 -1.31 -10.16 -4.03
CA SER A 64 -0.41 -10.54 -2.95
C SER A 64 -0.30 -9.45 -1.88
N PRO A 65 0.00 -9.82 -0.61
CA PRO A 65 0.23 -8.83 0.45
C PRO A 65 1.36 -7.85 0.11
N VAL A 66 1.05 -6.57 0.20
CA VAL A 66 1.98 -5.45 0.03
C VAL A 66 2.49 -5.04 1.40
N GLN A 67 3.79 -5.20 1.61
CA GLN A 67 4.45 -4.79 2.83
C GLN A 67 4.54 -3.26 2.92
N SER A 68 4.79 -2.57 1.81
CA SER A 68 4.85 -1.11 1.75
C SER A 68 4.40 -0.58 0.40
N LEU A 69 3.54 0.43 0.41
CA LEU A 69 3.19 1.25 -0.74
C LEU A 69 3.68 2.68 -0.50
N SER A 70 4.60 3.14 -1.33
CA SER A 70 5.14 4.49 -1.29
C SER A 70 4.75 5.26 -2.55
N ILE A 71 4.11 6.41 -2.38
CA ILE A 71 3.66 7.29 -3.46
C ILE A 71 4.37 8.63 -3.29
N TYR A 72 5.19 9.00 -4.27
CA TYR A 72 6.02 10.21 -4.23
C TYR A 72 5.57 11.17 -5.32
N GLU A 73 5.30 12.43 -4.94
CA GLU A 73 4.93 13.49 -5.88
C GLU A 73 3.82 13.06 -6.85
N PRO A 74 2.68 12.53 -6.36
CA PRO A 74 1.61 12.08 -7.24
C PRO A 74 1.10 13.22 -8.12
N ASP A 75 0.36 12.87 -9.17
CA ASP A 75 -0.21 13.86 -10.08
C ASP A 75 -0.95 14.99 -9.32
N LYS A 76 -0.79 16.23 -9.81
CA LYS A 76 -1.25 17.42 -9.10
C LYS A 76 -2.77 17.45 -8.90
N THR A 77 -3.53 16.69 -9.68
CA THR A 77 -4.99 16.55 -9.56
C THR A 77 -5.41 15.65 -8.40
N LEU A 78 -4.50 14.86 -7.80
CA LEU A 78 -4.76 14.09 -6.59
C LEU A 78 -4.78 15.02 -5.37
N THR A 79 -5.90 15.70 -5.17
CA THR A 79 -6.16 16.56 -4.01
C THR A 79 -6.92 15.84 -2.90
N LYS A 80 -7.50 14.67 -3.18
CA LYS A 80 -8.19 13.84 -2.19
C LYS A 80 -7.80 12.39 -2.33
N LEU A 81 -7.60 11.69 -1.23
CA LEU A 81 -7.52 10.23 -1.27
C LEU A 81 -8.93 9.66 -1.50
N PRO A 82 -9.21 8.96 -2.60
CA PRO A 82 -10.57 8.53 -2.92
C PRO A 82 -10.92 7.18 -2.29
N LYS A 83 -12.21 6.99 -1.96
CA LYS A 83 -12.71 5.78 -1.27
C LYS A 83 -12.53 4.45 -2.01
N ASN A 84 -12.34 4.50 -3.31
CA ASN A 84 -12.23 3.34 -4.20
C ASN A 84 -10.81 3.13 -4.73
N LEU A 85 -9.80 3.74 -4.11
CA LEU A 85 -8.40 3.53 -4.49
C LEU A 85 -7.93 2.12 -4.14
N PHE A 86 -8.29 1.66 -2.95
CA PHE A 86 -7.93 0.33 -2.45
C PHE A 86 -9.09 -0.64 -2.64
N SER A 87 -8.81 -1.82 -3.17
CA SER A 87 -9.79 -2.89 -3.30
C SER A 87 -10.04 -3.58 -1.95
N HIS A 88 -11.18 -4.24 -1.78
CA HIS A 88 -11.50 -5.01 -0.56
C HIS A 88 -10.56 -6.19 -0.31
N SER A 89 -9.87 -6.65 -1.35
CA SER A 89 -8.84 -7.70 -1.27
C SER A 89 -7.44 -7.13 -1.01
N ALA A 90 -7.27 -5.81 -0.97
CA ALA A 90 -5.98 -5.19 -0.75
C ALA A 90 -5.48 -5.48 0.66
N ILE A 91 -4.30 -6.08 0.74
CA ILE A 91 -3.60 -6.33 2.00
C ILE A 91 -2.36 -5.44 1.99
N ILE A 92 -2.44 -4.28 2.63
CA ILE A 92 -1.35 -3.30 2.70
C ILE A 92 -1.03 -2.99 4.16
N ARG A 93 0.23 -3.19 4.57
CA ARG A 93 0.66 -2.94 5.96
C ARG A 93 1.12 -1.50 6.19
N LYS A 94 1.78 -0.90 5.21
CA LYS A 94 2.35 0.45 5.33
C LYS A 94 2.03 1.27 4.09
N ILE A 95 1.53 2.48 4.31
CA ILE A 95 1.31 3.47 3.25
C ILE A 95 2.10 4.72 3.59
N HIS A 96 2.90 5.17 2.63
CA HIS A 96 3.60 6.43 2.67
C HIS A 96 3.25 7.25 1.43
N ILE A 97 2.72 8.45 1.65
CA ILE A 97 2.43 9.41 0.60
C ILE A 97 3.18 10.67 0.95
N SER A 98 3.97 11.20 0.02
CA SER A 98 4.72 12.43 0.28
C SER A 98 4.70 13.41 -0.89
N GLN A 99 4.90 14.69 -0.54
CA GLN A 99 4.96 15.80 -1.49
C GLN A 99 3.73 15.85 -2.39
N SER A 100 2.55 15.84 -1.77
CA SER A 100 1.27 15.74 -2.48
C SER A 100 0.42 17.00 -2.32
N ASN A 101 -0.62 17.12 -3.13
CA ASN A 101 -1.62 18.18 -2.97
C ASN A 101 -2.84 17.71 -2.16
N ILE A 102 -2.73 16.56 -1.48
CA ILE A 102 -3.84 15.98 -0.73
C ILE A 102 -4.21 16.91 0.41
N GLU A 103 -5.45 17.41 0.36
CA GLU A 103 -6.05 18.29 1.35
C GLU A 103 -7.12 17.58 2.19
N ASP A 104 -7.56 16.39 1.77
CA ASP A 104 -8.64 15.64 2.40
C ASP A 104 -8.53 14.12 2.17
N LEU A 105 -9.01 13.33 3.14
CA LEU A 105 -9.17 11.88 3.03
C LEU A 105 -10.64 11.56 3.30
N HIS A 106 -11.32 10.95 2.34
CA HIS A 106 -12.69 10.49 2.55
C HIS A 106 -12.71 9.41 3.66
N GLU A 107 -13.74 9.38 4.52
CA GLU A 107 -13.87 8.45 5.65
C GLU A 107 -13.72 6.96 5.25
N ASP A 108 -14.27 6.59 4.10
CA ASP A 108 -14.14 5.24 3.54
C ASP A 108 -12.80 4.94 2.84
N SER A 109 -11.87 5.89 2.71
CA SER A 109 -10.62 5.71 1.95
C SER A 109 -9.74 4.59 2.45
N LEU A 110 -9.68 4.39 3.77
CA LEU A 110 -8.85 3.36 4.39
C LEU A 110 -9.68 2.18 4.87
N LEU A 111 -11.00 2.17 4.62
CA LEU A 111 -11.92 1.12 5.07
C LEU A 111 -11.48 -0.29 4.66
N PRO A 112 -11.06 -0.54 3.40
CA PRO A 112 -10.58 -1.86 2.99
C PRO A 112 -9.35 -2.37 3.75
N LEU A 113 -8.55 -1.44 4.30
CA LEU A 113 -7.24 -1.73 4.88
C LEU A 113 -7.28 -1.92 6.41
N LYS A 114 -8.44 -1.72 7.05
CA LYS A 114 -8.61 -1.84 8.51
C LYS A 114 -7.99 -3.08 9.15
N PRO A 115 -8.06 -4.28 8.56
CA PRO A 115 -7.53 -5.48 9.21
C PRO A 115 -6.00 -5.54 9.23
N TYR A 116 -5.30 -4.73 8.41
CA TYR A 116 -3.88 -4.93 8.10
C TYR A 116 -3.01 -3.69 8.23
N LEU A 117 -3.58 -2.48 8.13
CA LEU A 117 -2.80 -1.25 8.10
C LEU A 117 -2.17 -0.95 9.47
N GLU A 118 -0.84 -0.87 9.49
CA GLU A 118 -0.03 -0.66 10.68
C GLU A 118 0.61 0.73 10.70
N SER A 119 0.94 1.27 9.54
CA SER A 119 1.53 2.59 9.40
C SER A 119 0.90 3.37 8.26
N PHE A 120 0.51 4.61 8.57
CA PHE A 120 0.01 5.56 7.59
C PHE A 120 0.79 6.87 7.71
N SER A 121 1.29 7.35 6.58
CA SER A 121 2.06 8.58 6.49
C SER A 121 1.57 9.41 5.31
N LEU A 122 1.20 10.66 5.58
CA LEU A 122 0.92 11.68 4.58
C LEU A 122 1.74 12.93 4.91
N VAL A 123 2.89 13.06 4.28
CA VAL A 123 3.91 14.09 4.59
C VAL A 123 3.96 15.14 3.50
N SER A 124 4.15 16.41 3.88
CA SER A 124 4.22 17.52 2.91
C SER A 124 2.96 17.56 2.02
N GLY A 125 1.80 17.51 2.67
CA GLY A 125 0.49 17.61 2.06
C GLY A 125 -0.16 18.97 2.32
N ARG A 126 -1.50 19.03 2.24
CA ARG A 126 -2.29 20.24 2.47
C ARG A 126 -3.42 20.03 3.46
N LEU A 127 -3.36 18.98 4.29
CA LEU A 127 -4.40 18.72 5.28
C LEU A 127 -4.54 19.91 6.23
N LYS A 128 -5.75 20.45 6.35
CA LYS A 128 -6.08 21.53 7.30
C LYS A 128 -6.59 21.00 8.64
N GLU A 129 -7.03 19.75 8.66
CA GLU A 129 -7.54 19.04 9.82
C GLU A 129 -7.10 17.57 9.79
N ILE A 130 -7.17 16.91 10.94
CA ILE A 130 -6.89 15.47 11.03
C ILE A 130 -8.16 14.73 10.58
N PRO A 131 -8.09 13.85 9.56
CA PRO A 131 -9.25 13.12 9.05
C PRO A 131 -9.60 11.94 9.97
N GLN A 132 -10.10 12.26 11.17
CA GLN A 132 -10.34 11.29 12.24
C GLN A 132 -11.26 10.11 11.81
N ASP A 133 -12.28 10.40 11.00
CA ASP A 133 -13.24 9.39 10.55
C ASP A 133 -12.60 8.36 9.61
N ALA A 134 -11.62 8.78 8.80
CA ALA A 134 -10.83 7.88 7.96
C ALA A 134 -9.95 6.91 8.77
N PHE A 135 -9.60 7.27 10.01
CA PHE A 135 -8.79 6.42 10.89
C PHE A 135 -9.62 5.51 11.80
N LYS A 136 -10.94 5.72 11.90
CA LYS A 136 -11.80 4.99 12.83
C LYS A 136 -11.78 3.48 12.59
N GLY A 137 -11.39 2.73 13.61
CA GLY A 137 -11.33 1.26 13.57
C GLY A 137 -10.09 0.69 12.89
N LEU A 138 -9.08 1.50 12.59
CA LEU A 138 -7.74 1.04 12.21
C LEU A 138 -6.99 0.47 13.44
N ASN A 139 -7.49 -0.64 14.00
CA ASN A 139 -7.05 -1.17 15.29
C ASN A 139 -5.57 -1.63 15.30
N ARG A 140 -4.96 -1.85 14.13
CA ARG A 140 -3.55 -2.21 14.00
C ARG A 140 -2.64 -1.01 13.75
N LEU A 141 -3.19 0.18 13.50
CA LEU A 141 -2.41 1.38 13.22
C LEU A 141 -1.64 1.78 14.49
N ASN A 142 -0.32 1.66 14.42
CA ASN A 142 0.60 1.99 15.51
C ASN A 142 1.49 3.20 15.17
N ALA A 143 1.58 3.59 13.90
CA ALA A 143 2.38 4.72 13.45
C ALA A 143 1.59 5.62 12.52
N LEU A 144 1.38 6.87 12.94
CA LEU A 144 0.72 7.92 12.17
C LEU A 144 1.64 9.12 12.01
N ASP A 145 1.95 9.48 10.77
CA ASP A 145 2.76 10.67 10.46
C ASP A 145 2.01 11.61 9.52
N LEU A 146 1.62 12.77 10.03
CA LEU A 146 0.99 13.86 9.28
C LEU A 146 1.88 15.11 9.29
N GLN A 147 3.20 14.90 9.31
CA GLN A 147 4.20 15.97 9.29
C GLN A 147 4.04 16.88 8.07
N ASP A 148 4.34 18.17 8.26
CA ASP A 148 4.41 19.16 7.18
C ASP A 148 3.08 19.30 6.42
N ASN A 149 1.97 19.35 7.17
CA ASN A 149 0.66 19.71 6.67
C ASN A 149 0.25 21.10 7.20
N GLN A 150 -1.02 21.45 7.11
CA GLN A 150 -1.59 22.75 7.51
C GLN A 150 -2.57 22.60 8.68
N ILE A 151 -2.41 21.54 9.48
CA ILE A 151 -3.34 21.21 10.57
C ILE A 151 -3.28 22.29 11.64
N THR A 152 -4.44 22.85 11.99
CA THR A 152 -4.53 23.99 12.93
C THR A 152 -4.93 23.61 14.35
N ALA A 153 -5.61 22.47 14.52
CA ALA A 153 -6.07 22.00 15.81
C ALA A 153 -6.05 20.46 15.90
N ILE A 154 -6.05 19.96 17.13
CA ILE A 154 -6.25 18.55 17.46
C ILE A 154 -7.52 18.48 18.31
N PRO A 155 -8.69 18.18 17.71
CA PRO A 155 -9.92 18.01 18.47
C PRO A 155 -9.80 16.96 19.58
N ALA A 156 -10.69 17.05 20.58
CA ALA A 156 -10.78 16.00 21.58
C ALA A 156 -11.14 14.66 20.91
N TYR A 157 -10.56 13.57 21.43
CA TYR A 157 -10.82 12.21 20.95
C TYR A 157 -10.39 11.89 19.51
N THR A 158 -9.61 12.76 18.84
CA THR A 158 -9.15 12.55 17.45
C THR A 158 -8.47 11.20 17.21
N PHE A 159 -7.76 10.65 18.19
CA PHE A 159 -7.07 9.35 18.09
C PHE A 159 -7.73 8.26 18.94
N TYR A 160 -8.97 8.46 19.40
CA TYR A 160 -9.65 7.52 20.27
C TYR A 160 -9.81 6.15 19.59
N GLY A 161 -9.46 5.08 20.31
CA GLY A 161 -9.51 3.71 19.82
C GLY A 161 -8.32 3.28 18.96
N LEU A 162 -7.38 4.18 18.65
CA LEU A 162 -6.12 3.82 18.00
C LEU A 162 -5.07 3.44 19.05
N SER A 163 -4.23 2.45 18.73
CA SER A 163 -3.12 2.02 19.58
C SER A 163 -1.79 2.59 19.05
N LEU A 164 -1.72 3.90 18.90
CA LEU A 164 -0.55 4.59 18.34
C LEU A 164 0.65 4.52 19.31
N GLU A 165 1.75 3.96 18.83
CA GLU A 165 3.08 4.03 19.46
C GLU A 165 3.88 5.25 18.96
N LYS A 166 3.60 5.68 17.72
CA LYS A 166 4.28 6.80 17.07
C LYS A 166 3.26 7.74 16.46
N LEU A 167 3.31 9.00 16.88
CA LEU A 167 2.52 10.08 16.30
C LEU A 167 3.46 11.25 15.96
N SER A 168 3.40 11.72 14.72
CA SER A 168 4.12 12.91 14.27
C SER A 168 3.15 13.91 13.65
N LEU A 169 3.10 15.09 14.27
CA LEU A 169 2.37 16.27 13.79
C LEU A 169 3.32 17.46 13.59
N LYS A 170 4.63 17.20 13.45
CA LYS A 170 5.66 18.23 13.32
C LYS A 170 5.39 19.11 12.09
N ARG A 171 5.80 20.39 12.15
CA ARG A 171 5.65 21.35 11.04
C ARG A 171 4.19 21.49 10.56
N ASN A 172 3.24 21.45 11.48
CA ASN A 172 1.86 21.86 11.25
C ASN A 172 1.63 23.30 11.76
N ARG A 173 0.40 23.80 11.66
CA ARG A 173 -0.01 25.13 12.09
C ARG A 173 -0.79 25.12 13.40
N LEU A 174 -0.44 24.17 14.26
CA LEU A 174 -1.08 24.01 15.56
C LEU A 174 -0.87 25.28 16.39
N GLN A 175 -1.97 25.87 16.83
CA GLN A 175 -1.95 26.99 17.75
C GLN A 175 -2.00 26.44 19.19
N ASN A 176 -1.27 27.09 20.09
CA ASN A 176 -1.31 26.77 21.52
C ASN A 176 -2.63 27.20 22.16
#